data_AF-A0A925RI08-F1
#
_entry.id   AF-A0A925RI08-F1
#
_cell.length_a   1.000
_cell.length_b   1.000
_cell.length_c   1.000
_cell.angle_alpha   90.00
_cell.angle_beta   90.00
_cell.angle_gamma   90.00
#
_symmetry.space_group_name_H-M   'P 1'
#
loop_
_entity.id
_entity.type
_entity.pdbx_description
1 polymer ?
#
loop_
_entity_poly.entity_id
_entity_poly.type
_entity_poly.pdbx_seq_one_letter_code
_entity_poly.pdbx_strand_id
1 'polypeptide(L)'
;MLVSPLVINEEQIFTFNFWFNGSIRCGMYHQGELYCRLESFALQKRPQVYQLACKLARQTTAIVLSSSATTCSLWISLRDSSVNRILLTADASSLLDAILQIQTDASSSDRPIHE
;
A
#
# COMPACT_ATOMS: atom_id res chain seq x y z
N MET A 1 -10.00 -16.80 -0.31
CA MET A 1 -8.63 -16.95 -0.88
C MET A 1 -7.67 -16.10 -0.08
N LEU A 2 -6.53 -16.63 0.35
CA LEU A 2 -5.45 -15.84 0.95
C LEU A 2 -4.73 -15.11 -0.18
N VAL A 3 -5.02 -13.82 -0.38
CA VAL A 3 -4.28 -12.99 -1.32
C VAL A 3 -2.96 -12.61 -0.65
N SER A 4 -1.85 -13.13 -1.18
CA SER A 4 -0.50 -12.78 -0.73
C SER A 4 -0.02 -11.57 -1.51
N PRO A 5 0.56 -10.55 -0.86
CA PRO A 5 1.22 -9.47 -1.58
C PRO A 5 2.43 -10.04 -2.33
N LEU A 6 2.70 -9.46 -3.50
CA LEU A 6 3.90 -9.79 -4.25
C LEU A 6 5.11 -9.24 -3.49
N VAL A 7 6.13 -10.07 -3.26
CA VAL A 7 7.37 -9.66 -2.59
C VAL A 7 8.52 -9.77 -3.59
N ILE A 8 9.25 -8.66 -3.79
CA ILE A 8 10.35 -8.55 -4.75
C ILE A 8 11.60 -7.97 -4.11
N ASN A 9 12.75 -8.25 -4.71
CA ASN A 9 13.99 -7.59 -4.31
C ASN A 9 13.99 -6.14 -4.86
N GLU A 10 14.26 -5.16 -4.00
CA GLU A 10 14.32 -3.74 -4.39
C GLU A 10 15.45 -3.45 -5.40
N GLU A 11 16.47 -4.29 -5.48
CA GLU A 11 17.54 -4.19 -6.49
C GLU A 11 17.08 -4.61 -7.89
N GLN A 12 15.95 -5.31 -8.00
CA GLN A 12 15.41 -5.82 -9.26
C GLN A 12 14.31 -4.93 -9.85
N ILE A 13 14.02 -3.79 -9.23
CA ILE A 13 12.99 -2.87 -9.70
C ILE A 13 13.58 -1.61 -10.31
N PHE A 14 12.95 -1.17 -11.39
CA PHE A 14 13.19 0.16 -11.93
C PHE A 14 12.32 1.16 -11.17
N THR A 15 12.97 2.08 -10.46
CA THR A 15 12.30 3.18 -9.75
C THR A 15 12.47 4.49 -10.52
N PHE A 16 11.49 5.38 -10.39
CA PHE A 16 11.51 6.70 -11.01
C PHE A 16 10.84 7.72 -10.08
N ASN A 17 11.12 9.00 -10.27
CA ASN A 17 10.44 10.07 -9.55
C ASN A 17 9.43 10.75 -10.45
N PHE A 18 8.30 11.17 -9.89
CA PHE A 18 7.27 11.90 -10.61
C PHE A 18 6.67 13.00 -9.72
N TRP A 19 6.14 14.05 -10.33
CA TRP A 19 5.48 15.14 -9.62
C TRP A 19 3.99 14.84 -9.48
N PHE A 20 3.47 14.87 -8.26
CA PHE A 20 2.04 14.70 -7.98
C PHE A 20 1.62 15.47 -6.72
N ASN A 21 0.48 16.15 -6.81
CA ASN A 21 -0.11 16.90 -5.69
C ASN A 21 0.89 17.82 -4.97
N GLY A 22 1.66 18.60 -5.73
CA GLY A 22 2.65 19.55 -5.19
C GLY A 22 3.89 18.92 -4.54
N SER A 23 4.12 17.62 -4.74
CA SER A 23 5.25 16.89 -4.13
C SER A 23 5.92 15.96 -5.13
N ILE A 24 7.22 15.70 -4.95
CA ILE A 24 7.91 14.61 -5.65
C ILE A 24 7.54 13.30 -4.97
N ARG A 25 7.12 12.32 -5.76
CA ARG A 25 6.79 10.96 -5.35
C ARG A 25 7.71 9.97 -6.04
N CYS A 26 7.95 8.84 -5.37
CA CYS A 26 8.71 7.73 -5.92
C CYS A 26 7.76 6.69 -6.50
N GLY A 27 7.97 6.33 -7.76
CA GLY A 27 7.26 5.26 -8.45
C GLY A 27 8.18 4.10 -8.81
N MET A 28 7.57 2.96 -9.14
CA MET A 28 8.27 1.83 -9.76
C MET A 28 7.49 1.29 -10.95
N TYR A 29 8.22 0.73 -11.91
CA TYR A 29 7.64 -0.04 -13.01
C TYR A 29 7.95 -1.52 -12.81
N HIS A 30 6.92 -2.34 -12.79
CA HIS A 30 7.05 -3.79 -12.62
C HIS A 30 5.96 -4.51 -13.42
N GLN A 31 6.35 -5.47 -14.26
CA GLN A 31 5.43 -6.31 -15.06
C GLN A 31 4.34 -5.56 -15.86
N GLY A 32 4.67 -4.40 -16.45
CA GLY A 32 3.68 -3.63 -17.23
C GLY A 32 2.80 -2.69 -16.41
N GLU A 33 3.01 -2.63 -15.10
CA GLU A 33 2.28 -1.77 -14.18
C GLU A 33 3.17 -0.72 -13.52
N LEU A 34 2.56 0.42 -13.21
CA LEU A 34 3.18 1.50 -12.49
C LEU A 34 2.63 1.53 -11.06
N TYR A 35 3.53 1.65 -10.11
CA TYR A 35 3.19 1.72 -8.70
C TYR A 35 3.75 3.00 -8.10
N CYS A 36 3.12 3.49 -7.03
CA CYS A 36 3.65 4.54 -6.17
C CYS A 36 4.12 3.93 -4.86
N ARG A 37 5.24 4.43 -4.34
CA ARG A 37 5.71 4.12 -2.99
C ARG A 37 4.80 4.82 -2.00
N LEU A 38 4.21 4.05 -1.09
CA LEU A 38 3.44 4.59 0.03
C LEU A 38 4.37 4.99 1.16
N GLU A 39 5.23 4.07 1.57
CA GLU A 39 6.15 4.26 2.69
C GLU A 39 7.33 3.28 2.62
N SER A 40 8.46 3.67 3.19
CA SER A 40 9.62 2.80 3.40
C SER A 40 9.86 2.58 4.90
N PHE A 41 10.01 1.34 5.28
CA PHE A 41 10.21 0.93 6.66
C PHE A 41 11.58 0.28 6.83
N ALA A 42 12.12 0.33 8.05
CA ALA A 42 13.31 -0.44 8.40
C ALA A 42 13.02 -1.95 8.27
N LEU A 43 14.01 -2.74 7.84
CA LEU A 43 13.84 -4.17 7.56
C LEU A 43 13.28 -4.97 8.75
N GLN A 44 13.54 -4.55 9.99
CA GLN A 44 13.01 -5.21 11.20
C GLN A 44 11.47 -5.14 11.27
N LYS A 45 10.85 -4.18 10.58
CA LYS A 45 9.39 -4.04 10.49
C LYS A 45 8.76 -4.92 9.39
N ARG A 46 9.56 -5.71 8.66
CA ARG A 46 9.08 -6.54 7.54
C ARG A 46 7.88 -7.43 7.90
N PRO A 47 7.83 -8.13 9.06
CA PRO A 47 6.65 -8.93 9.42
C PRO A 47 5.37 -8.09 9.54
N GLN A 48 5.46 -6.92 10.18
CA GLN A 48 4.33 -6.01 10.37
C GLN A 48 3.86 -5.42 9.03
N VAL A 49 4.82 -5.02 8.20
CA VAL A 49 4.56 -4.49 6.86
C VAL A 49 3.94 -5.56 5.95
N TYR A 50 4.39 -6.81 6.05
CA TYR A 50 3.80 -7.93 5.34
C TYR A 50 2.36 -8.20 5.76
N GLN A 51 2.08 -8.19 7.07
CA GLN A 51 0.72 -8.33 7.59
C GLN A 51 -0.19 -7.19 7.10
N LEU A 52 0.32 -5.96 7.08
CA LEU A 52 -0.40 -4.81 6.53
C LEU A 52 -0.69 -5.00 5.04
N ALA A 53 0.31 -5.39 4.25
CA ALA A 53 0.15 -5.62 2.82
C ALA A 53 -0.87 -6.74 2.52
N CYS A 54 -0.88 -7.82 3.30
CA CYS A 54 -1.91 -8.86 3.23
C CYS A 54 -3.33 -8.31 3.49
N LYS A 55 -3.48 -7.40 4.46
CA LYS A 55 -4.79 -6.77 4.75
C LYS A 55 -5.23 -5.89 3.59
N LEU A 56 -4.31 -5.12 3.02
CA LEU A 56 -4.57 -4.24 1.88
C LEU A 56 -4.90 -5.02 0.60
N ALA A 57 -4.16 -6.10 0.31
CA ALA A 57 -4.36 -6.91 -0.87
C ALA A 57 -5.73 -7.62 -0.90
N ARG A 58 -6.35 -7.86 0.27
CA ARG A 58 -7.71 -8.41 0.37
C ARG A 58 -8.78 -7.44 -0.12
N GLN A 59 -8.49 -6.13 -0.14
CA GLN A 59 -9.45 -5.08 -0.50
C GLN A 59 -9.37 -4.67 -1.97
N THR A 60 -8.85 -5.55 -2.85
CA THR A 60 -8.72 -5.40 -4.32
C THR A 60 -7.54 -4.58 -4.84
N THR A 61 -6.68 -4.10 -3.94
CA THR A 61 -5.50 -3.33 -4.32
C THR A 61 -4.33 -4.24 -4.71
N ALA A 62 -3.75 -4.00 -5.90
CA ALA A 62 -2.47 -4.58 -6.27
C ALA A 62 -1.35 -3.95 -5.41
N ILE A 63 -0.97 -4.68 -4.37
CA ILE A 63 0.04 -4.32 -3.39
C ILE A 63 1.32 -5.10 -3.66
N VAL A 64 2.43 -4.39 -3.66
CA VAL A 64 3.76 -4.99 -3.79
C VAL A 64 4.64 -4.56 -2.62
N LEU A 65 5.47 -5.47 -2.16
CA LEU A 65 6.52 -5.22 -1.18
C LEU A 65 7.87 -5.38 -1.87
N SER A 66 8.68 -4.33 -1.86
CA SER A 66 10.10 -4.48 -2.14
C SER A 66 10.87 -4.65 -0.84
N SER A 67 11.96 -5.40 -0.87
CA SER A 67 12.90 -5.47 0.24
C SER A 67 14.32 -5.29 -0.29
N SER A 68 15.09 -4.46 0.41
CA SER A 68 16.54 -4.32 0.25
C SER A 68 17.24 -4.96 1.46
N ALA A 69 18.56 -4.83 1.54
CA ALA A 69 19.33 -5.26 2.71
C ALA A 69 18.96 -4.50 4.00
N THR A 70 18.41 -3.29 3.90
CA THR A 70 18.16 -2.40 5.06
C THR A 70 16.72 -1.93 5.20
N THR A 71 15.92 -2.00 4.14
CA THR A 71 14.56 -1.45 4.09
C THR A 71 13.57 -2.42 3.48
N CYS A 72 12.29 -2.22 3.79
CA CYS A 72 11.19 -2.78 3.05
C CYS A 72 10.22 -1.66 2.68
N SER A 73 9.77 -1.63 1.43
CA SER A 73 8.93 -0.55 0.92
C SER A 73 7.59 -1.11 0.45
N LEU A 74 6.52 -0.39 0.76
CA LEU A 74 5.16 -0.71 0.36
C LEU A 74 4.79 0.08 -0.89
N TRP A 75 4.29 -0.62 -1.90
CA TRP A 75 3.94 -0.08 -3.19
C TRP A 75 2.48 -0.37 -3.51
N ILE A 76 1.83 0.59 -4.15
CA ILE A 76 0.44 0.51 -4.54
C ILE A 76 0.28 0.84 -6.02
N SER A 77 -0.53 0.06 -6.74
CA SER A 77 -0.72 0.28 -8.18
C SER A 77 -1.42 1.61 -8.44
N LEU A 78 -0.83 2.44 -9.30
CA LEU A 78 -1.43 3.72 -9.72
C LEU A 78 -2.73 3.56 -10.51
N ARG A 79 -3.07 2.33 -10.93
CA ARG A 79 -4.34 2.02 -11.59
C ARG A 79 -5.51 1.89 -10.61
N ASP A 80 -5.23 1.70 -9.32
CA ASP A 80 -6.28 1.61 -8.30
C ASP A 80 -6.81 3.01 -7.97
N SER A 81 -8.12 3.20 -8.17
CA SER A 81 -8.79 4.48 -7.90
C SER A 81 -8.66 4.97 -6.45
N SER A 82 -8.48 4.04 -5.50
CA SER A 82 -8.25 4.33 -4.08
C SER A 82 -6.92 5.05 -3.86
N VAL A 83 -5.95 4.82 -4.74
CA VAL A 83 -4.63 5.47 -4.68
C VAL A 83 -4.74 6.95 -4.89
N ASN A 84 -5.63 7.43 -5.75
CA ASN A 84 -5.83 8.87 -5.90
C ASN A 84 -6.28 9.50 -4.58
N ARG A 85 -7.21 8.86 -3.85
CA ARG A 85 -7.63 9.36 -2.52
C ARG A 85 -6.46 9.38 -1.54
N ILE A 86 -5.63 8.35 -1.57
CA ILE A 86 -4.43 8.23 -0.73
C ILE A 86 -3.41 9.33 -1.11
N LEU A 87 -3.04 9.47 -2.36
CA LEU A 87 -2.03 10.45 -2.77
C LEU A 87 -2.50 11.91 -2.63
N LEU A 88 -3.81 12.15 -2.63
CA LEU A 88 -4.41 13.47 -2.46
C LEU A 88 -4.44 13.96 -1.00
N THR A 89 -4.43 13.08 0.00
CA THR A 89 -4.51 13.47 1.43
C THR A 89 -3.15 13.87 2.04
N ALA A 90 -2.11 13.98 1.22
CA ALA A 90 -0.83 14.66 1.46
C ALA A 90 0.08 14.18 2.60
N ASP A 91 -0.41 13.45 3.61
CA ASP A 91 0.41 12.96 4.73
C ASP A 91 0.52 11.44 4.77
N ALA A 92 1.69 10.86 4.48
CA ALA A 92 1.91 9.40 4.48
C ALA A 92 1.67 8.76 5.86
N SER A 93 1.91 9.52 6.95
CA SER A 93 1.56 9.07 8.31
C SER A 93 0.04 9.00 8.48
N SER A 94 -0.69 10.04 8.05
CA SER A 94 -2.16 10.05 8.06
C SER A 94 -2.76 9.05 7.07
N LEU A 95 -1.97 8.54 6.12
CA LEU A 95 -2.41 7.52 5.17
C LEU A 95 -2.50 6.13 5.75
N LEU A 96 -1.52 5.73 6.56
CA LEU A 96 -1.63 4.49 7.33
C LEU A 96 -2.84 4.55 8.26
N ASP A 97 -3.05 5.70 8.91
CA ASP A 97 -4.20 5.93 9.78
C ASP A 97 -5.53 5.95 9.00
N ALA A 98 -5.60 6.61 7.83
CA ALA A 98 -6.79 6.64 6.98
C ALA A 98 -7.11 5.26 6.38
N ILE A 99 -6.09 4.49 5.98
CA ILE A 99 -6.23 3.11 5.51
C ILE A 99 -6.75 2.21 6.65
N LEU A 100 -6.30 2.42 7.88
CA LEU A 100 -6.84 1.74 9.06
C LEU A 100 -8.28 2.20 9.37
N GLN A 101 -8.61 3.48 9.17
CA GLN A 101 -9.92 4.07 9.47
C GLN A 101 -11.00 3.66 8.45
N ILE A 102 -10.68 3.55 7.16
CA ILE A 102 -11.60 3.07 6.10
C ILE A 102 -12.17 1.67 6.43
N GLN A 103 -11.49 0.88 7.27
CA GLN A 103 -11.99 -0.41 7.73
C GLN A 103 -12.91 -0.35 8.96
N THR A 104 -12.99 0.78 9.66
CA THR A 104 -13.82 0.87 10.89
C THR A 104 -15.30 1.14 10.55
N ASP A 105 -15.58 1.82 9.43
CA ASP A 105 -16.96 2.11 9.00
C ASP A 105 -17.63 0.96 8.23
N ALA A 106 -16.87 -0.04 7.76
CA ALA A 106 -17.42 -1.21 7.05
C ALA A 106 -17.95 -2.30 8.00
N SER A 107 -17.78 -2.16 9.32
CA SER A 107 -18.14 -3.17 10.31
C SER A 107 -19.36 -2.82 11.18
N SER A 108 -20.09 -1.74 10.88
CA SER A 108 -21.27 -1.31 11.67
C SER A 108 -22.63 -1.58 11.02
N SER A 109 -22.71 -2.36 9.94
CA SER A 109 -23.98 -2.76 9.33
C SER A 109 -24.16 -4.28 9.33
N ASP A 110 -24.11 -4.89 10.51
CA ASP A 110 -24.74 -6.18 10.71
C ASP A 110 -25.29 -6.24 12.14
N ARG A 111 -26.54 -5.77 12.31
CA ARG A 111 -27.30 -6.00 13.54
C ARG A 111 -28.07 -7.31 13.36
N PRO A 112 -27.86 -8.35 14.18
CA PRO A 112 -28.74 -9.50 14.18
C PRO A 112 -30.09 -9.08 14.76
N ILE A 113 -31.15 -9.33 13.99
CA ILE A 113 -32.52 -9.35 14.46
C ILE A 113 -32.63 -10.58 15.36
N HIS A 114 -32.83 -10.37 16.67
CA HIS A 114 -33.28 -11.41 17.57
C HIS A 114 -34.81 -11.32 17.65
N GLU A 115 -35.48 -12.34 17.10
CA GLU A 115 -36.79 -12.82 17.55
C GLU A 115 -36.63 -13.69 18.80
#